data_AF-A0A816D8N0-F1
#
_entry.id   AF-A0A816D8N0-F1
#
_cell.length_a   1.000
_cell.length_b   1.000
_cell.length_c   1.000
_cell.angle_alpha   90.00
_cell.angle_beta   90.00
_cell.angle_gamma   90.00
#
_symmetry.space_group_name_H-M   'P 1'
#
loop_
_entity.id
_entity.type
_entity.pdbx_description
1 polymer ?
#
loop_
_entity_poly.entity_id
_entity_poly.type
_entity_poly.pdbx_seq_one_letter_code
_entity_poly.pdbx_strand_id
1 'polypeptide(L)'
;TFDRLEQEDDINRIHDYFSYEHFYVIYCKFWELDADHDLYISRDDLAKHCNGAISNKMIDRIFSGAVSSSNMKEGKMSYSEFVWFLISEEDKRSPTSIEYWFRCMDIDGDGILSMFELDYFYQEQVHKMEIYGIEYMPFEDCICQMLDLVKPEEANKIRLKDLKRCKLTNVFFDTFFNLEKYLNNEQKDPFSNLKDPDSPELSDWVKYAEGEYDNLTHEDGGNDNLDDGNYDEDFEDEDHEVEEVTSKRLANNAVSPPQRLGGSELNNKIDDLEDELKRWKD
;
A
#
# COMPACT_ATOMS: atom_id res chain seq x y z
N THR A 1 -6.57 24.58 1.98
CA THR A 1 -5.29 23.84 1.92
C THR A 1 -4.11 24.79 1.99
N PHE A 2 -3.97 25.75 1.07
CA PHE A 2 -2.89 26.74 1.13
C PHE A 2 -2.94 27.64 2.38
N ASP A 3 -4.12 28.12 2.77
CA ASP A 3 -4.27 28.90 4.01
C ASP A 3 -3.92 28.10 5.30
N ARG A 4 -3.97 26.75 5.25
CA ARG A 4 -3.55 25.88 6.36
C ARG A 4 -2.04 25.65 6.37
N LEU A 5 -1.42 25.58 5.19
CA LEU A 5 0.05 25.49 5.05
C LEU A 5 0.75 26.75 5.58
N GLU A 6 0.13 27.92 5.43
CA GLU A 6 0.68 29.18 5.96
C GLU A 6 0.59 29.30 7.49
N GLN A 7 -0.19 28.42 8.16
CA GLN A 7 -0.49 28.51 9.59
C GLN A 7 0.05 27.33 10.41
N GLU A 8 0.28 26.18 9.78
CA GLU A 8 0.74 24.97 10.48
C GLU A 8 2.24 24.75 10.24
N ASP A 9 3.04 24.89 11.30
CA ASP A 9 4.50 24.71 11.25
C ASP A 9 4.91 23.24 11.04
N ASP A 10 4.02 22.29 11.34
CA ASP A 10 4.23 20.86 11.17
C ASP A 10 3.45 20.33 9.96
N ILE A 11 4.18 20.08 8.88
CA ILE A 11 3.63 19.66 7.59
C ILE A 11 2.90 18.31 7.65
N ASN A 12 3.23 17.46 8.64
CA ASN A 12 2.62 16.13 8.80
C ASN A 12 1.18 16.21 9.29
N ARG A 13 0.77 17.34 9.90
CA ARG A 13 -0.62 17.60 10.29
C ARG A 13 -1.52 17.98 9.11
N ILE A 14 -0.94 18.17 7.92
CA ILE A 14 -1.66 18.44 6.67
C ILE A 14 -1.71 17.14 5.85
N HIS A 15 -2.61 16.26 6.24
CA HIS A 15 -2.82 14.95 5.63
C HIS A 15 -3.33 14.99 4.18
N ASP A 16 -3.87 16.12 3.72
CA ASP A 16 -4.55 16.21 2.43
C ASP A 16 -3.58 16.00 1.25
N TYR A 17 -2.36 16.55 1.33
CA TYR A 17 -1.39 16.52 0.21
C TYR A 17 0.09 16.61 0.62
N PHE A 18 0.40 17.18 1.78
CA PHE A 18 1.77 17.66 2.07
C PHE A 18 2.51 16.87 3.16
N SER A 19 1.82 15.97 3.86
CA SER A 19 2.45 15.14 4.90
C SER A 19 3.69 14.42 4.36
N TYR A 20 4.83 14.68 5.01
CA TYR A 20 6.09 14.05 4.68
C TYR A 20 6.08 12.57 5.08
N GLU A 21 5.38 12.22 6.17
CA GLU A 21 5.17 10.83 6.59
C GLU A 21 4.49 10.00 5.49
N HIS A 22 3.43 10.54 4.88
CA HIS A 22 2.77 9.89 3.74
C HIS A 22 3.74 9.67 2.59
N PHE A 23 4.51 10.69 2.21
CA PHE A 23 5.50 10.59 1.15
C PHE A 23 6.57 9.53 1.46
N TYR A 24 7.08 9.52 2.69
CA TYR A 24 8.14 8.61 3.13
C TYR A 24 7.67 7.15 3.05
N VAL A 25 6.47 6.84 3.55
CA VAL A 25 5.89 5.49 3.46
C VAL A 25 5.75 5.05 2.01
N ILE A 26 5.20 5.89 1.14
CA ILE A 26 5.06 5.55 -0.29
C ILE A 26 6.43 5.29 -0.92
N TYR A 27 7.42 6.14 -0.63
CA TYR A 27 8.78 5.99 -1.14
C TYR A 27 9.44 4.68 -0.66
N CYS A 28 9.37 4.36 0.63
CA CYS A 28 9.92 3.12 1.19
C CYS A 28 9.28 1.87 0.57
N LYS A 29 7.94 1.85 0.45
CA LYS A 29 7.23 0.72 -0.18
C LYS A 29 7.56 0.57 -1.66
N PHE A 30 7.80 1.66 -2.38
CA PHE A 30 8.29 1.60 -3.76
C PHE A 30 9.70 1.02 -3.81
N TRP A 31 10.59 1.56 -2.97
CA TRP A 31 12.00 1.17 -2.93
C TRP A 31 12.20 -0.30 -2.58
N GLU A 32 11.37 -0.86 -1.68
CA GLU A 32 11.37 -2.28 -1.34
C GLU A 32 11.11 -3.19 -2.55
N LEU A 33 10.28 -2.73 -3.50
CA LEU A 33 9.92 -3.49 -4.69
C LEU A 33 10.90 -3.27 -5.86
N ASP A 34 11.46 -2.06 -6.00
CA ASP A 34 12.42 -1.67 -7.04
C ASP A 34 13.85 -2.13 -6.70
N ALA A 35 14.08 -3.45 -6.72
CA ALA A 35 15.34 -4.06 -6.33
C ALA A 35 16.51 -3.77 -7.29
N ASP A 36 16.24 -3.53 -8.57
CA ASP A 36 17.24 -3.14 -9.57
C ASP A 36 17.42 -1.63 -9.71
N HIS A 37 16.66 -0.85 -8.94
CA HIS A 37 16.73 0.60 -8.83
C HIS A 37 16.59 1.31 -10.19
N ASP A 38 15.74 0.77 -11.06
CA ASP A 38 15.50 1.33 -12.39
C ASP A 38 14.40 2.40 -12.41
N LEU A 39 13.79 2.67 -11.23
CA LEU A 39 12.67 3.57 -11.00
C LEU A 39 11.35 3.10 -11.63
N TYR A 40 11.22 1.80 -11.87
CA TYR A 40 10.00 1.17 -12.31
C TYR A 40 9.70 -0.13 -11.55
N ILE A 41 8.41 -0.43 -11.40
CA ILE A 41 7.93 -1.67 -10.81
C ILE A 41 7.40 -2.56 -11.94
N SER A 42 7.97 -3.75 -12.08
CA SER A 42 7.41 -4.75 -13.00
C SER A 42 6.20 -5.44 -12.39
N ARG A 43 5.47 -6.19 -13.22
CA ARG A 43 4.39 -7.07 -12.76
C ARG A 43 4.85 -8.01 -11.63
N ASP A 44 6.04 -8.59 -11.77
CA ASP A 44 6.58 -9.56 -10.81
C ASP A 44 7.06 -8.90 -9.52
N ASP A 45 7.46 -7.64 -9.58
CA ASP A 45 7.77 -6.84 -8.39
C ASP A 45 6.49 -6.51 -7.63
N LEU A 46 5.44 -6.04 -8.33
CA LEU A 46 4.16 -5.76 -7.69
C LEU A 46 3.53 -7.01 -7.06
N ALA A 47 3.76 -8.20 -7.61
CA ALA A 47 3.30 -9.46 -7.04
C ALA A 47 3.90 -9.80 -5.67
N LYS A 48 5.03 -9.18 -5.30
CA LYS A 48 5.66 -9.34 -3.99
C LYS A 48 5.07 -8.40 -2.94
N HIS A 49 4.34 -7.37 -3.36
CA HIS A 49 3.73 -6.39 -2.45
C HIS A 49 2.83 -7.09 -1.42
N CYS A 50 3.02 -6.74 -0.14
CA CYS A 50 2.33 -7.34 1.01
C CYS A 50 2.29 -8.88 0.93
N ASN A 51 3.44 -9.51 0.66
CA ASN A 51 3.58 -10.97 0.55
C ASN A 51 2.62 -11.64 -0.44
N GLY A 52 2.25 -10.93 -1.52
CA GLY A 52 1.32 -11.45 -2.53
C GLY A 52 -0.14 -11.40 -2.09
N ALA A 53 -0.51 -10.43 -1.25
CA ALA A 53 -1.89 -10.19 -0.82
C ALA A 53 -2.85 -10.03 -2.02
N ILE A 54 -2.44 -9.27 -3.04
CA ILE A 54 -3.24 -9.02 -4.25
C ILE A 54 -3.18 -10.22 -5.19
N SER A 55 -4.31 -10.55 -5.82
CA SER A 55 -4.42 -11.62 -6.82
C SER A 55 -3.61 -11.32 -8.09
N ASN A 56 -3.02 -12.34 -8.72
CA ASN A 56 -2.28 -12.18 -9.98
C ASN A 56 -3.20 -11.69 -11.10
N LYS A 57 -4.45 -12.16 -11.16
CA LYS A 57 -5.43 -11.65 -12.11
C LYS A 57 -5.66 -10.14 -11.93
N MET A 58 -5.73 -9.66 -10.69
CA MET A 58 -5.87 -8.23 -10.42
C MET A 58 -4.61 -7.44 -10.81
N ILE A 59 -3.42 -7.98 -10.53
CA ILE A 59 -2.16 -7.38 -11.00
C ILE A 59 -2.14 -7.28 -12.53
N ASP A 60 -2.55 -8.32 -13.25
CA ASP A 60 -2.66 -8.29 -14.71
C ASP A 60 -3.59 -7.16 -15.19
N ARG A 61 -4.68 -6.90 -14.47
CA ARG A 61 -5.59 -5.79 -14.78
C ARG A 61 -4.95 -4.42 -14.53
N ILE A 62 -4.16 -4.26 -13.48
CA ILE A 62 -3.42 -3.01 -13.22
C ILE A 62 -2.48 -2.70 -14.40
N PHE A 63 -1.78 -3.71 -14.93
CA PHE A 63 -0.86 -3.55 -16.06
C PHE A 63 -1.53 -3.56 -17.45
N SER A 64 -2.85 -3.78 -17.52
CA SER A 64 -3.59 -3.87 -18.79
C SER A 64 -3.89 -2.52 -19.45
N GLY A 65 -3.64 -1.40 -18.76
CA GLY A 65 -4.06 -0.06 -19.19
C GLY A 65 -5.44 0.37 -18.70
N ALA A 66 -6.09 -0.41 -17.82
CA ALA A 66 -7.39 -0.06 -17.22
C ALA A 66 -7.31 1.20 -16.33
N VAL A 67 -6.20 1.34 -15.62
CA VAL A 67 -5.92 2.43 -14.67
C VAL A 67 -4.65 3.19 -15.00
N SER A 68 -3.80 2.61 -15.85
CA SER A 68 -2.54 3.20 -16.25
C SER A 68 -2.75 4.42 -17.14
N SER A 69 -1.97 5.48 -16.92
CA SER A 69 -1.83 6.54 -17.91
C SER A 69 -1.32 5.98 -19.24
N SER A 70 -1.59 6.68 -20.35
CA SER A 70 -1.11 6.34 -21.71
C SER A 70 0.43 6.24 -21.82
N ASN A 71 1.14 6.58 -20.75
CA ASN A 71 2.59 6.61 -20.63
C ASN A 71 3.19 5.39 -19.91
N MET A 72 2.41 4.37 -19.52
CA MET A 72 3.00 3.10 -19.05
C MET A 72 3.77 2.45 -20.19
N LYS A 73 5.08 2.66 -20.20
CA LYS A 73 5.99 2.09 -21.19
C LYS A 73 6.27 0.64 -20.82
N GLU A 74 6.19 -0.24 -21.82
CA GLU A 74 6.80 -1.58 -21.78
C GLU A 74 6.32 -2.51 -20.64
N GLY A 75 5.08 -2.34 -20.15
CA GLY A 75 4.54 -3.21 -19.09
C GLY A 75 5.20 -2.99 -17.72
N LYS A 76 5.79 -1.81 -17.50
CA LYS A 76 6.38 -1.37 -16.24
C LYS A 76 5.64 -0.16 -15.68
N MET A 77 5.43 -0.14 -14.37
CA MET A 77 4.75 0.91 -13.62
C MET A 77 5.77 1.94 -13.12
N SER A 78 5.53 3.22 -13.39
CA SER A 78 6.39 4.29 -12.84
C SER A 78 6.05 4.59 -11.38
N TYR A 79 6.93 5.32 -10.67
CA TYR A 79 6.64 5.82 -9.32
C TYR A 79 5.29 6.54 -9.21
N SER A 80 4.93 7.38 -10.19
CA SER A 80 3.65 8.09 -10.16
C SER A 80 2.44 7.15 -10.26
N GLU A 81 2.55 6.06 -11.01
CA GLU A 81 1.49 5.07 -11.14
C GLU A 81 1.41 4.21 -9.87
N PHE A 82 2.56 3.92 -9.25
CA PHE A 82 2.64 3.22 -7.97
C PHE A 82 1.99 4.01 -6.83
N VAL A 83 2.15 5.35 -6.79
CA VAL A 83 1.44 6.20 -5.83
C VAL A 83 -0.08 6.02 -5.94
N TRP A 84 -0.62 6.04 -7.17
CA TRP A 84 -2.06 5.81 -7.38
C TRP A 84 -2.50 4.42 -6.96
N PHE A 85 -1.70 3.40 -7.29
CA PHE A 85 -1.93 2.04 -6.85
C PHE A 85 -1.98 1.96 -5.32
N LEU A 86 -0.96 2.43 -4.62
CA LEU A 86 -0.81 2.25 -3.18
C LEU A 86 -1.91 2.99 -2.40
N ILE A 87 -2.20 4.25 -2.76
CA ILE A 87 -3.30 5.01 -2.13
C ILE A 87 -4.64 4.32 -2.38
N SER A 88 -4.86 3.77 -3.59
CA SER A 88 -6.10 3.07 -3.91
C SER A 88 -6.22 1.74 -3.18
N GLU A 89 -5.12 1.01 -3.02
CA GLU A 89 -5.06 -0.25 -2.27
C GLU A 89 -5.45 -0.02 -0.81
N GLU A 90 -4.87 1.00 -0.18
CA GLU A 90 -4.98 1.19 1.27
C GLU A 90 -6.28 1.88 1.68
N ASP A 91 -6.84 2.74 0.83
CA ASP A 91 -8.17 3.35 1.05
C ASP A 91 -9.15 3.02 -0.08
N LYS A 92 -9.71 1.80 -0.01
CA LYS A 92 -10.77 1.31 -0.92
C LYS A 92 -12.16 1.92 -0.69
N ARG A 93 -12.29 2.89 0.21
CA ARG A 93 -13.55 3.61 0.51
C ARG A 93 -13.59 4.97 -0.16
N SER A 94 -12.44 5.52 -0.54
CA SER A 94 -12.35 6.78 -1.28
C SER A 94 -13.01 6.68 -2.68
N PRO A 95 -13.70 7.75 -3.16
CA PRO A 95 -14.34 7.73 -4.47
C PRO A 95 -13.38 7.42 -5.63
N THR A 96 -12.13 7.89 -5.54
CA THR A 96 -11.09 7.65 -6.54
C THR A 96 -10.64 6.20 -6.55
N SER A 97 -10.43 5.60 -5.38
CA SER A 97 -10.08 4.18 -5.28
C SER A 97 -11.20 3.27 -5.79
N ILE A 98 -12.46 3.62 -5.49
CA ILE A 98 -13.61 2.87 -6.01
C ILE A 98 -13.60 2.89 -7.55
N GLU A 99 -13.29 4.03 -8.17
CA GLU A 99 -13.13 4.11 -9.63
C GLU A 99 -11.95 3.28 -10.14
N TYR A 100 -10.81 3.34 -9.44
CA TYR A 100 -9.60 2.59 -9.78
C TYR A 100 -9.90 1.08 -9.85
N TRP A 101 -10.42 0.51 -8.76
CA TRP A 101 -10.70 -0.92 -8.67
C TRP A 101 -11.87 -1.35 -9.56
N PHE A 102 -12.89 -0.51 -9.71
CA PHE A 102 -13.98 -0.79 -10.64
C PHE A 102 -13.45 -0.94 -12.07
N ARG A 103 -12.58 -0.03 -12.55
CA ARG A 103 -11.99 -0.13 -13.89
C ARG A 103 -11.13 -1.39 -14.05
N CYS A 104 -10.42 -1.81 -13.01
CA CYS A 104 -9.67 -3.06 -13.06
C CYS A 104 -10.60 -4.28 -13.12
N MET A 105 -11.71 -4.28 -12.38
CA MET A 105 -12.65 -5.40 -12.35
C MET A 105 -13.57 -5.49 -13.57
N ASP A 106 -13.87 -4.36 -14.20
CA ASP A 106 -14.62 -4.25 -15.46
C ASP A 106 -13.69 -4.68 -16.61
N ILE A 107 -13.75 -5.97 -16.96
CA ILE A 107 -12.84 -6.60 -17.92
C ILE A 107 -13.20 -6.18 -19.34
N ASP A 108 -14.49 -6.12 -19.66
CA ASP A 108 -14.97 -5.76 -20.99
C ASP A 108 -15.22 -4.26 -21.18
N GLY A 109 -15.26 -3.49 -20.10
CA GLY A 109 -15.39 -2.04 -20.12
C GLY A 109 -16.81 -1.56 -20.39
N ASP A 110 -17.83 -2.39 -20.15
CA ASP A 110 -19.23 -2.05 -20.39
C ASP A 110 -19.87 -1.20 -19.27
N GLY A 111 -19.14 -0.98 -18.18
CA GLY A 111 -19.56 -0.20 -17.02
C GLY A 111 -20.44 -0.98 -16.04
N ILE A 112 -20.42 -2.31 -16.07
CA ILE A 112 -21.19 -3.22 -15.23
C ILE A 112 -20.29 -4.38 -14.79
N LEU A 113 -20.16 -4.62 -13.49
CA LEU A 113 -19.58 -5.87 -12.99
C LEU A 113 -20.62 -6.97 -13.10
N SER A 114 -20.41 -7.84 -14.08
CA SER A 114 -21.21 -9.03 -14.36
C SER A 114 -20.83 -10.20 -13.45
N MET A 115 -21.71 -11.20 -13.37
CA MET A 115 -21.44 -12.43 -12.62
C MET A 115 -20.18 -13.15 -13.12
N PHE A 116 -19.89 -13.05 -14.42
CA PHE A 116 -18.71 -13.67 -15.02
C PHE A 116 -17.41 -13.05 -14.49
N GLU A 117 -17.34 -11.72 -14.42
CA GLU A 117 -16.14 -11.02 -13.92
C GLU A 117 -15.92 -11.26 -12.43
N LEU A 118 -17.01 -11.23 -11.65
CA LEU A 118 -16.95 -11.51 -10.22
C LEU A 118 -16.49 -12.94 -9.93
N ASP A 119 -17.04 -13.94 -10.64
CA ASP A 119 -16.59 -15.34 -10.55
C ASP A 119 -15.13 -15.47 -10.99
N TYR A 120 -14.73 -14.79 -12.08
CA TYR A 120 -13.36 -14.80 -12.56
C TYR A 120 -12.34 -14.38 -11.50
N PHE A 121 -12.56 -13.30 -10.75
CA PHE A 121 -11.65 -12.91 -9.67
C PHE A 121 -11.78 -13.84 -8.46
N TYR A 122 -13.01 -14.21 -8.07
CA TYR A 122 -13.25 -15.06 -6.90
C TYR A 122 -12.60 -16.45 -7.01
N GLN A 123 -12.55 -17.04 -8.21
CA GLN A 123 -11.87 -18.32 -8.45
C GLN A 123 -10.38 -18.31 -8.03
N GLU A 124 -9.68 -17.18 -8.17
CA GLU A 124 -8.28 -17.10 -7.72
C GLU A 124 -8.19 -16.99 -6.20
N GLN A 125 -9.13 -16.29 -5.56
CA GLN A 125 -9.21 -16.23 -4.09
C GLN A 125 -9.46 -17.61 -3.49
N VAL A 126 -10.41 -18.36 -4.07
CA VAL A 126 -10.69 -19.76 -3.71
C VAL A 126 -9.42 -20.60 -3.86
N HIS A 127 -8.71 -20.48 -4.99
CA HIS A 127 -7.47 -21.23 -5.19
C HIS A 127 -6.39 -20.91 -4.14
N LYS A 128 -6.22 -19.62 -3.77
CA LYS A 128 -5.31 -19.23 -2.69
C LYS A 128 -5.75 -19.83 -1.35
N MET A 129 -7.05 -19.77 -1.02
CA MET A 129 -7.59 -20.37 0.21
C MET A 129 -7.38 -21.88 0.26
N GLU A 130 -7.53 -22.59 -0.87
CA GLU A 130 -7.25 -24.02 -0.98
C GLU A 130 -5.78 -24.35 -0.68
N ILE A 131 -4.84 -23.56 -1.20
CA ILE A 131 -3.41 -23.71 -0.93
C ILE A 131 -3.11 -23.55 0.57
N TYR A 132 -3.77 -22.60 1.24
CA TYR A 132 -3.62 -22.36 2.67
C TYR A 132 -4.44 -23.31 3.55
N GLY A 133 -5.27 -24.18 2.96
CA GLY A 133 -6.16 -25.09 3.69
C GLY A 133 -7.28 -24.37 4.44
N ILE A 134 -7.71 -23.21 3.95
CA ILE A 134 -8.79 -22.38 4.52
C ILE A 134 -10.11 -22.80 3.87
N GLU A 135 -11.15 -22.98 4.68
CA GLU A 135 -12.51 -23.22 4.18
C GLU A 135 -13.04 -21.96 3.49
N TYR A 136 -13.59 -22.13 2.28
CA TYR A 136 -14.10 -21.03 1.47
C TYR A 136 -15.61 -21.19 1.22
N MET A 137 -16.26 -20.05 0.99
CA MET A 137 -17.67 -19.99 0.67
C MET A 137 -17.89 -20.28 -0.82
N PRO A 138 -18.91 -21.09 -1.20
CA PRO A 138 -19.30 -21.23 -2.60
C PRO A 138 -19.64 -19.87 -3.25
N PHE A 139 -19.38 -19.74 -4.55
CA PHE A 139 -19.57 -18.47 -5.24
C PHE A 139 -21.04 -18.01 -5.18
N GLU A 140 -22.00 -18.93 -5.26
CA GLU A 140 -23.43 -18.64 -5.18
C GLU A 140 -23.85 -17.98 -3.85
N ASP A 141 -23.23 -18.39 -2.74
CA ASP A 141 -23.48 -17.80 -1.43
C ASP A 141 -22.73 -16.47 -1.28
N CYS A 142 -21.47 -16.43 -1.73
CA CYS A 142 -20.64 -15.22 -1.72
C CYS A 142 -21.31 -14.08 -2.51
N ILE A 143 -21.80 -14.36 -3.71
CA ILE A 143 -22.43 -13.34 -4.55
C ILE A 143 -23.74 -12.84 -3.95
N CYS A 144 -24.53 -13.70 -3.28
CA CYS A 144 -25.73 -13.25 -2.56
C CYS A 144 -25.36 -12.25 -1.46
N GLN A 145 -24.32 -12.55 -0.67
CA GLN A 145 -23.82 -11.64 0.36
C GLN A 145 -23.32 -10.31 -0.22
N MET A 146 -22.59 -10.35 -1.33
CA MET A 146 -22.09 -9.15 -2.00
C MET A 146 -23.22 -8.31 -2.60
N LEU A 147 -24.25 -8.94 -3.18
CA LEU A 147 -25.44 -8.24 -3.68
C LEU A 147 -26.25 -7.60 -2.55
N ASP A 148 -26.37 -8.27 -1.40
CA ASP A 148 -27.03 -7.71 -0.21
C ASP A 148 -26.24 -6.56 0.42
N LEU A 149 -24.90 -6.61 0.32
CA LEU A 149 -23.99 -5.56 0.78
C LEU A 149 -24.03 -4.32 -0.13
N VAL A 150 -23.98 -4.51 -1.45
CA VAL A 150 -23.94 -3.41 -2.44
C VAL A 150 -25.32 -2.83 -2.71
N LYS A 151 -26.37 -3.67 -2.73
CA LYS A 151 -27.75 -3.32 -3.10
C LYS A 151 -27.82 -2.56 -4.44
N PRO A 152 -27.47 -3.22 -5.56
CA PRO A 152 -27.48 -2.60 -6.87
C PRO A 152 -28.91 -2.20 -7.27
N GLU A 153 -29.03 -1.15 -8.08
CA GLU A 153 -30.34 -0.68 -8.57
C GLU A 153 -30.97 -1.65 -9.57
N GLU A 154 -30.15 -2.25 -10.44
CA GLU A 154 -30.55 -3.33 -11.33
C GLU A 154 -30.11 -4.68 -10.74
N ALA A 155 -31.02 -5.65 -10.70
CA ALA A 155 -30.70 -6.99 -10.19
C ALA A 155 -29.52 -7.60 -10.97
N ASN A 156 -28.56 -8.17 -10.23
CA ASN A 156 -27.38 -8.88 -10.76
C ASN A 156 -26.45 -8.02 -11.64
N LYS A 157 -26.50 -6.70 -11.53
CA LYS A 157 -25.65 -5.77 -12.28
C LYS A 157 -25.11 -4.69 -11.35
N ILE A 158 -23.84 -4.81 -10.98
CA ILE A 158 -23.20 -3.83 -10.09
C ILE A 158 -22.55 -2.75 -10.94
N ARG A 159 -23.06 -1.52 -10.86
CA ARG A 159 -22.45 -0.36 -11.53
C ARG A 159 -21.57 0.42 -10.57
N LEU A 160 -20.67 1.23 -11.10
CA LEU A 160 -19.82 2.14 -10.30
C LEU A 160 -20.63 3.00 -9.32
N LYS A 161 -21.81 3.49 -9.75
CA LYS A 161 -22.70 4.29 -8.90
C LYS A 161 -23.25 3.52 -7.70
N ASP A 162 -23.38 2.21 -7.80
CA ASP A 162 -23.85 1.36 -6.72
C ASP A 162 -22.75 1.17 -5.67
N LEU A 163 -21.52 0.92 -6.12
CA LEU A 163 -20.36 0.87 -5.22
C LEU A 163 -20.11 2.21 -4.51
N LYS A 164 -20.19 3.35 -5.22
CA LYS A 164 -20.06 4.68 -4.59
C LYS A 164 -21.15 4.99 -3.56
N ARG A 165 -22.31 4.35 -3.66
CA ARG A 165 -23.39 4.45 -2.67
C ARG A 165 -23.17 3.50 -1.49
N CYS A 166 -22.53 2.35 -1.73
CA CYS A 166 -22.13 1.41 -0.71
C CYS A 166 -21.06 2.02 0.22
N LYS A 167 -21.11 1.69 1.51
CA LYS A 167 -20.16 2.18 2.54
C LYS A 167 -19.13 1.13 2.95
N LEU A 168 -19.21 -0.06 2.35
CA LEU A 168 -18.40 -1.24 2.63
C LEU A 168 -17.69 -1.73 1.35
N THR A 169 -17.29 -0.79 0.48
CA THR A 169 -16.60 -1.11 -0.78
C THR A 169 -15.27 -1.81 -0.56
N ASN A 170 -14.58 -1.50 0.54
CA ASN A 170 -13.37 -2.22 0.96
C ASN A 170 -13.65 -3.71 1.16
N VAL A 171 -14.72 -4.08 1.87
CA VAL A 171 -15.11 -5.48 2.05
C VAL A 171 -15.42 -6.12 0.71
N PHE A 172 -16.22 -5.47 -0.13
CA PHE A 172 -16.55 -5.96 -1.47
C PHE A 172 -15.30 -6.26 -2.29
N PHE A 173 -14.36 -5.31 -2.38
CA PHE A 173 -13.16 -5.46 -3.18
C PHE A 173 -12.21 -6.52 -2.61
N ASP A 174 -11.97 -6.50 -1.29
CA ASP A 174 -11.05 -7.44 -0.65
C ASP A 174 -11.53 -8.89 -0.81
N THR A 175 -12.85 -9.15 -0.75
CA THR A 175 -13.45 -10.46 -1.04
C THR A 175 -13.02 -11.01 -2.40
N PHE A 176 -12.90 -10.18 -3.43
CA PHE A 176 -12.60 -10.64 -4.78
C PHE A 176 -11.11 -10.70 -5.11
N PHE A 177 -10.24 -9.93 -4.46
CA PHE A 177 -8.83 -9.89 -4.89
C PHE A 177 -7.77 -9.59 -3.81
N ASN A 178 -8.13 -9.36 -2.55
CA ASN A 178 -7.15 -9.18 -1.47
C ASN A 178 -7.45 -10.15 -0.32
N LEU A 179 -6.78 -11.32 -0.37
CA LEU A 179 -7.03 -12.40 0.58
C LEU A 179 -6.68 -12.01 2.03
N GLU A 180 -5.58 -11.30 2.23
CA GLU A 180 -5.13 -10.93 3.58
C GLU A 180 -6.15 -10.00 4.26
N LYS A 181 -6.56 -8.93 3.57
CA LYS A 181 -7.57 -7.99 4.11
C LYS A 181 -8.93 -8.64 4.26
N TYR A 182 -9.31 -9.57 3.36
CA TYR A 182 -10.52 -10.38 3.50
C TYR A 182 -10.50 -11.21 4.80
N LEU A 183 -9.43 -11.97 5.06
CA LEU A 183 -9.31 -12.81 6.26
C LEU A 183 -9.29 -11.96 7.54
N ASN A 184 -8.59 -10.83 7.52
CA ASN A 184 -8.55 -9.89 8.63
C ASN A 184 -9.94 -9.31 8.94
N ASN A 185 -10.80 -9.11 7.92
CA ASN A 185 -12.17 -8.66 8.12
C ASN A 185 -13.07 -9.75 8.71
N GLU A 186 -12.93 -11.01 8.26
CA GLU A 186 -13.70 -12.14 8.79
C GLU A 186 -13.39 -12.43 10.27
N GLN A 187 -12.17 -12.16 10.72
CA GLN A 187 -11.76 -12.34 12.11
C GLN A 187 -12.10 -11.16 13.02
N LYS A 188 -12.42 -9.99 12.47
CA LYS A 188 -12.75 -8.80 13.26
C LYS A 188 -14.06 -9.00 14.01
N ASP A 189 -14.03 -8.69 15.30
CA ASP A 189 -15.22 -8.71 16.14
C ASP A 189 -16.27 -7.73 15.58
N PRO A 190 -17.54 -8.13 15.36
CA PRO A 190 -18.63 -7.24 14.94
C PRO A 190 -18.79 -5.98 15.82
N PHE A 191 -18.35 -6.05 17.08
CA PHE A 191 -18.40 -4.95 18.05
C PHE A 191 -17.17 -4.02 17.99
N SER A 192 -16.13 -4.36 17.22
CA SER A 192 -14.93 -3.51 17.06
C SER A 192 -15.21 -2.16 16.38
N ASN A 193 -16.35 -2.05 15.67
CA ASN A 193 -16.83 -0.81 15.06
C ASN A 193 -17.60 0.11 16.03
N LEU A 194 -17.76 -0.26 17.31
CA LEU A 194 -18.30 0.62 18.35
C LEU A 194 -17.24 1.68 18.73
N LYS A 195 -16.91 2.58 17.81
CA LYS A 195 -16.12 3.78 18.11
C LYS A 195 -17.04 4.92 18.57
N ASP A 196 -16.45 5.80 19.36
CA ASP A 196 -17.07 7.03 19.84
C ASP A 196 -17.54 7.89 18.64
N PRO A 197 -18.85 8.19 18.51
CA PRO A 197 -19.40 8.91 17.36
C PRO A 197 -18.84 10.32 17.16
N ASP A 198 -18.20 10.89 18.18
CA ASP A 198 -17.62 12.24 18.14
C ASP A 198 -16.16 12.28 17.67
N SER A 199 -15.51 11.13 17.44
CA SER A 199 -14.14 11.10 16.91
C SER A 199 -14.14 11.29 15.38
N PRO A 200 -13.37 12.23 14.83
CA PRO A 200 -13.20 12.35 13.38
C PRO A 200 -12.71 11.04 12.79
N GLU A 201 -13.49 10.44 11.88
CA GLU A 201 -13.07 9.22 11.18
C GLU A 201 -11.93 9.60 10.22
N LEU A 202 -10.68 9.37 10.64
CA LEU A 202 -9.52 9.45 9.75
C LEU A 202 -9.74 8.49 8.58
N SER A 203 -9.25 8.85 7.39
CA SER A 203 -9.29 7.95 6.23
C SER A 203 -8.41 6.73 6.49
N ASP A 204 -8.71 5.63 5.81
CA ASP A 204 -7.94 4.39 5.99
C ASP A 204 -6.49 4.55 5.51
N TRP A 205 -6.25 5.40 4.49
CA TRP A 205 -4.92 5.81 4.06
C TRP A 205 -4.12 6.48 5.17
N VAL A 206 -4.71 7.44 5.89
CA VAL A 206 -3.98 8.17 6.95
C VAL A 206 -3.60 7.23 8.08
N LYS A 207 -4.53 6.36 8.51
CA LYS A 207 -4.25 5.36 9.56
C LYS A 207 -3.13 4.40 9.14
N TYR A 208 -3.15 3.96 7.89
CA TYR A 208 -2.11 3.10 7.33
C TYR A 208 -0.76 3.82 7.31
N ALA A 209 -0.71 5.03 6.76
CA ALA A 209 0.53 5.78 6.61
C ALA A 209 1.15 6.13 7.98
N GLU A 210 0.36 6.54 8.97
CA GLU A 210 0.84 6.77 10.33
C GLU A 210 1.43 5.48 10.94
N GLY A 211 0.70 4.36 10.85
CA GLY A 211 1.17 3.08 11.40
C GLY A 211 2.43 2.55 10.72
N GLU A 212 2.52 2.63 9.39
CA GLU A 212 3.70 2.21 8.64
C GLU A 212 4.89 3.14 8.88
N TYR A 213 4.67 4.45 8.99
CA TYR A 213 5.72 5.40 9.31
C TYR A 213 6.32 5.11 10.70
N ASP A 214 5.47 4.85 11.69
CA ASP A 214 5.90 4.42 13.02
C ASP A 214 6.73 3.14 12.93
N ASN A 215 6.25 2.10 12.25
CA ASN A 215 6.99 0.84 12.10
C ASN A 215 8.38 1.06 11.46
N LEU A 216 8.44 1.79 10.34
CA LEU A 216 9.68 2.05 9.60
C LEU A 216 10.70 2.85 10.43
N THR A 217 10.23 3.82 11.21
CA THR A 217 11.12 4.65 12.04
C THR A 217 11.60 3.95 13.31
N HIS A 218 10.81 3.01 13.84
CA HIS A 218 11.22 2.20 15.00
C HIS A 218 12.15 1.06 14.60
N GLU A 219 11.98 0.45 13.41
CA GLU A 219 12.89 -0.57 12.88
C GLU A 219 14.29 -0.01 12.57
N ASP A 220 14.39 1.21 12.05
CA ASP A 220 15.68 1.90 11.80
C ASP A 220 16.38 2.34 13.11
N GLY A 221 15.63 2.62 14.17
CA GLY A 221 16.17 3.02 15.47
C GLY A 221 16.67 1.86 16.36
N GLY A 222 16.38 0.61 15.97
CA GLY A 222 16.75 -0.59 16.71
C GLY A 222 18.20 -1.04 16.53
N ASN A 223 18.93 -0.48 15.56
CA ASN A 223 20.29 -0.92 15.23
C ASN A 223 21.41 -0.10 15.89
N ASP A 224 21.07 0.97 16.63
CA ASP A 224 22.05 1.91 17.22
C ASP A 224 22.15 1.87 18.76
N ASN A 225 21.57 0.85 19.43
CA ASN A 225 21.62 0.72 20.90
C ASN A 225 22.42 -0.49 21.43
N LEU A 226 23.43 -0.96 20.70
CA LEU A 226 24.35 -2.02 21.17
C LEU A 226 25.80 -1.57 21.36
N ASP A 227 26.07 -0.27 21.48
CA ASP A 227 27.40 0.23 21.85
C ASP A 227 27.34 1.21 23.02
N ASP A 228 27.22 0.68 24.25
CA ASP A 228 27.95 1.24 25.39
C ASP A 228 28.09 0.23 26.55
N GLY A 229 29.32 -0.25 26.74
CA GLY A 229 29.90 -0.50 28.06
C GLY A 229 29.62 -1.84 28.75
N ASN A 230 30.55 -2.82 28.60
CA ASN A 230 31.44 -3.21 29.70
C ASN A 230 32.54 -4.16 29.20
N TYR A 231 33.79 -3.72 29.27
CA TYR A 231 34.96 -4.60 29.27
C TYR A 231 35.01 -5.33 30.61
N ASP A 232 35.18 -6.65 30.61
CA ASP A 232 36.10 -7.32 31.50
C ASP A 232 36.44 -8.74 30.99
N GLU A 233 37.72 -9.06 31.17
CA GLU A 233 38.59 -10.11 30.63
C GLU A 233 38.19 -11.59 30.82
N ASP A 234 38.79 -12.40 29.93
CA ASP A 234 39.24 -13.80 30.06
C ASP A 234 38.22 -14.96 29.98
N PHE A 235 38.29 -15.75 28.90
CA PHE A 235 38.78 -17.14 28.95
C PHE A 235 39.01 -17.72 27.54
N GLU A 236 40.18 -18.34 27.36
CA GLU A 236 40.63 -19.08 26.18
C GLU A 236 39.88 -20.42 26.01
N ASP A 237 39.50 -20.77 24.77
CA ASP A 237 39.90 -22.00 24.03
C ASP A 237 38.83 -22.63 23.10
N GLU A 238 39.31 -22.83 21.86
CA GLU A 238 39.07 -23.88 20.85
C GLU A 238 37.72 -24.09 20.10
N ASP A 239 37.83 -23.83 18.79
CA ASP A 239 37.38 -24.61 17.64
C ASP A 239 35.90 -24.96 17.45
N HIS A 240 35.25 -24.23 16.53
CA HIS A 240 34.35 -24.82 15.54
C HIS A 240 34.34 -24.01 14.23
N GLU A 241 34.95 -24.57 13.18
CA GLU A 241 34.73 -24.16 11.79
C GLU A 241 33.29 -24.49 11.37
N VAL A 242 32.53 -23.49 10.94
CA VAL A 242 31.44 -23.67 9.97
C VAL A 242 31.34 -22.42 9.08
N GLU A 243 31.27 -22.66 7.77
CA GLU A 243 31.31 -21.68 6.68
C GLU A 243 30.22 -20.59 6.78
N GLU A 244 30.64 -19.33 6.91
CA GLU A 244 29.78 -18.17 6.68
C GLU A 244 30.43 -17.25 5.63
N VAL A 245 30.44 -17.72 4.38
CA VAL A 245 30.95 -16.98 3.21
C VAL A 245 29.84 -16.77 2.20
N THR A 246 28.76 -16.10 2.59
CA THR A 246 27.77 -15.55 1.65
C THR A 246 27.16 -14.21 2.04
N SER A 247 27.37 -13.68 3.25
CA SER A 247 26.72 -12.42 3.69
C SER A 247 27.63 -11.17 3.71
N LYS A 248 28.96 -11.31 3.57
CA LYS A 248 29.89 -10.16 3.69
C LYS A 248 30.31 -9.49 2.37
N ARG A 249 29.71 -9.85 1.23
CA ARG A 249 30.06 -9.26 -0.09
C ARG A 249 29.02 -8.33 -0.69
N LEU A 250 27.86 -8.14 -0.04
CA LEU A 250 26.81 -7.23 -0.49
C LEU A 250 26.75 -5.90 0.29
N ALA A 251 27.56 -5.73 1.34
CA ALA A 251 27.52 -4.55 2.21
C ALA A 251 28.26 -3.30 1.66
N ASN A 252 28.99 -3.39 0.55
CA ASN A 252 29.90 -2.31 0.15
C ASN A 252 29.43 -1.46 -1.05
N ASN A 253 28.15 -1.48 -1.42
CA ASN A 253 27.62 -0.55 -2.44
C ASN A 253 26.11 -0.22 -2.33
N ALA A 254 25.45 -0.51 -1.21
CA ALA A 254 24.07 -0.08 -1.00
C ALA A 254 24.06 1.38 -0.51
N VAL A 255 23.31 2.24 -1.21
CA VAL A 255 22.88 3.53 -0.66
C VAL A 255 21.85 3.19 0.43
N SER A 256 22.16 3.51 1.69
CA SER A 256 21.23 3.35 2.81
C SER A 256 19.95 4.16 2.58
N PRO A 257 18.82 3.76 3.19
CA PRO A 257 17.62 4.59 3.23
C PRO A 257 17.98 6.00 3.72
N PRO A 258 17.34 7.06 3.21
CA PRO A 258 17.62 8.41 3.67
C PRO A 258 17.23 8.55 5.15
N GLN A 259 18.24 8.76 6.00
CA GLN A 259 18.05 9.02 7.43
C GLN A 259 17.17 10.26 7.67
N ARG A 260 16.40 10.21 8.76
CA ARG A 260 15.53 11.30 9.24
C ARG A 260 16.23 12.66 9.15
N LEU A 261 15.77 13.53 8.24
CA LEU A 261 16.15 14.94 8.28
C LEU A 261 15.33 15.61 9.39
N GLY A 262 16.01 16.20 10.36
CA GLY A 262 15.33 16.99 11.39
C GLY A 262 14.60 18.18 10.76
N GLY A 263 13.52 18.67 11.38
CA GLY A 263 12.76 19.82 10.87
C GLY A 263 13.62 21.07 10.62
N SER A 264 14.74 21.22 11.33
CA SER A 264 15.73 22.28 11.07
C SER A 264 16.55 22.08 9.80
N GLU A 265 16.84 20.83 9.40
CA GLU A 265 17.60 20.51 8.20
C GLU A 265 16.74 20.56 6.93
N LEU A 266 15.44 20.29 7.05
CA LEU A 266 14.45 20.49 5.99
C LEU A 266 14.29 21.98 5.67
N ASN A 267 14.17 22.84 6.69
CA ASN A 267 14.07 24.29 6.49
C ASN A 267 15.33 24.87 5.84
N ASN A 268 16.53 24.43 6.26
CA ASN A 268 17.78 24.88 5.63
C ASN A 268 17.88 24.45 4.16
N LYS A 269 17.41 23.25 3.79
CA LYS A 269 17.40 22.80 2.39
C LYS A 269 16.37 23.52 1.53
N ILE A 270 15.25 23.96 2.12
CA ILE A 270 14.26 24.80 1.43
C ILE A 270 14.86 26.19 1.16
N ASP A 271 15.54 26.78 2.15
CA ASP A 271 16.23 28.07 1.99
C ASP A 271 17.34 28.00 0.90
N ASP A 272 18.12 26.91 0.88
CA ASP A 272 19.14 26.67 -0.15
C ASP A 272 18.53 26.53 -1.56
N LEU A 273 17.37 25.88 -1.67
CA LEU A 273 16.63 25.73 -2.93
C LEU A 273 16.00 27.05 -3.39
N GLU A 274 15.51 27.89 -2.47
CA GLU A 274 15.00 29.23 -2.81
C GLU A 274 16.09 30.17 -3.31
N ASP A 275 17.31 30.06 -2.74
CA ASP A 275 18.47 30.84 -3.18
C ASP A 275 19.01 30.36 -4.53
N GLU A 276 18.99 29.05 -4.82
CA GLU A 276 19.26 28.54 -6.17
C GLU A 276 18.20 29.00 -7.18
N LEU A 277 16.92 29.02 -6.80
CA LEU A 277 15.83 29.45 -7.69
C LEU A 277 15.87 30.95 -7.99
N LYS A 278 16.33 31.77 -7.04
CA LYS A 278 16.63 33.20 -7.27
C LYS A 278 17.80 33.38 -8.22
N ARG A 279 18.84 32.57 -8.07
CA ARG A 279 20.05 32.63 -8.92
C ARG A 279 19.79 32.21 -10.38
N TRP A 280 18.74 31.45 -10.64
CA TRP A 280 18.29 31.09 -11.99
C TRP A 280 17.35 32.12 -12.64
N LYS A 281 16.86 33.12 -11.89
CA LYS A 281 15.95 34.16 -12.39
C LYS A 281 16.63 35.49 -12.73
N ASP A 282 17.93 35.62 -12.45
CA ASP A 282 18.81 36.72 -12.89
C ASP A 282 19.68 36.28 -14.08
#